data_AF-A0A920UMS8-F1
#
_entry.id   AF-A0A920UMS8-F1
#
_cell.length_a   1.000
_cell.length_b   1.000
_cell.length_c   1.000
_cell.angle_alpha   90.00
_cell.angle_beta   90.00
_cell.angle_gamma   90.00
#
_symmetry.space_group_name_H-M   'P 1'
#
loop_
_entity.id
_entity.type
_entity.pdbx_description
1 polymer ?
#
loop_
_entity_poly.entity_id
_entity_poly.type
_entity_poly.pdbx_seq_one_letter_code
_entity_poly.pdbx_strand_id
1 'polypeptide(L)'
;MLLCITQFGGVDPSVNLTAVAWLVFLTSLFSATQDIVLDAYRREMLADDELGTGNSIFINAYRRLIVRGRAHSHSSSPDLLPWGTVFWLVGLFMCVGMITTFLVPETADERIAPRSVREAVTEPFAEFFSRGGAKSALLILSFMLFYKLGDNMAVALQTPFFIDIGFTLTEIGTVAKFVILGSTIGGTLLGGLLMLKISINRALWIFGFVQIISIFGYAALAKIGNNLYALAAATGL
;
A
#
# COMPACT_ATOMS: atom_id res chain seq x y z
N MET A 1 -12.78 10.20 -7.45
CA MET A 1 -12.65 9.07 -6.51
C MET A 1 -13.86 8.92 -5.57
N LEU A 2 -14.15 9.90 -4.70
CA LEU A 2 -15.27 9.83 -3.74
C LEU A 2 -16.61 9.42 -4.39
N LEU A 3 -17.03 10.14 -5.43
CA LEU A 3 -18.28 9.86 -6.16
C LEU A 3 -18.30 8.45 -6.77
N CYS A 4 -17.16 7.98 -7.29
CA CYS A 4 -17.04 6.64 -7.86
C CYS A 4 -17.23 5.57 -6.78
N ILE A 5 -16.61 5.75 -5.60
CA ILE A 5 -16.72 4.83 -4.45
C ILE A 5 -18.14 4.78 -3.92
N THR A 6 -18.81 5.92 -3.77
CA THR A 6 -20.21 5.93 -3.30
C THR A 6 -21.16 5.27 -4.30
N GLN A 7 -20.86 5.39 -5.59
CA GLN A 7 -21.70 4.82 -6.65
C GLN A 7 -21.54 3.30 -6.78
N PHE A 8 -20.39 2.72 -6.36
CA PHE A 8 -20.26 1.26 -6.20
C PHE A 8 -21.30 0.68 -5.23
N GLY A 9 -21.72 1.46 -4.22
CA GLY A 9 -22.66 0.97 -3.23
C GLY A 9 -24.09 0.76 -3.76
N GLY A 10 -24.41 1.28 -4.94
CA GLY A 10 -25.73 1.18 -5.56
C GLY A 10 -25.77 0.41 -6.88
N VAL A 11 -24.67 -0.19 -7.32
CA VAL A 11 -24.60 -0.94 -8.58
C VAL A 11 -24.39 -2.41 -8.29
N ASP A 12 -25.36 -3.24 -8.70
CA ASP A 12 -25.22 -4.70 -8.63
C ASP A 12 -24.25 -5.21 -9.72
N PRO A 13 -23.17 -5.91 -9.35
CA PRO A 13 -22.17 -6.42 -10.30
C PRO A 13 -22.72 -7.41 -11.33
N SER A 14 -23.83 -8.08 -11.00
CA SER A 14 -24.50 -9.05 -11.87
C SER A 14 -25.37 -8.41 -12.96
N VAL A 15 -25.77 -7.15 -12.80
CA VAL A 15 -26.72 -6.47 -13.70
C VAL A 15 -26.00 -5.60 -14.73
N ASN A 16 -24.89 -4.94 -14.37
CA ASN A 16 -24.21 -4.01 -15.27
C ASN A 16 -22.67 -4.03 -15.11
N LEU A 17 -22.04 -5.04 -15.70
CA LEU A 17 -20.59 -5.23 -15.68
C LEU A 17 -19.82 -4.03 -16.29
N THR A 18 -20.37 -3.42 -17.34
CA THR A 18 -19.71 -2.28 -18.02
C THR A 18 -19.65 -1.05 -17.11
N ALA A 19 -20.71 -0.75 -16.36
CA ALA A 19 -20.70 0.34 -15.39
C ALA A 19 -19.67 0.09 -14.27
N VAL A 20 -19.60 -1.14 -13.76
CA VAL A 20 -18.58 -1.55 -12.77
C VAL A 20 -17.17 -1.37 -13.32
N ALA A 21 -16.91 -1.80 -14.55
CA ALA A 21 -15.59 -1.67 -15.18
C ALA A 21 -15.14 -0.20 -15.28
N TRP A 22 -16.03 0.70 -15.71
CA TRP A 22 -15.74 2.13 -15.76
C TRP A 22 -15.52 2.74 -14.37
N LEU A 23 -16.31 2.34 -13.37
CA LEU A 23 -16.12 2.80 -12.00
C LEU A 23 -14.79 2.34 -11.42
N VAL A 24 -14.36 1.09 -11.68
CA VAL A 24 -13.05 0.56 -11.25
C VAL A 24 -11.94 1.34 -11.94
N PHE A 25 -12.05 1.54 -13.27
CA PHE A 25 -11.06 2.29 -14.04
C PHE A 25 -10.88 3.71 -13.52
N LEU A 26 -11.98 4.46 -13.34
CA LEU A 26 -11.94 5.83 -12.83
C LEU A 26 -11.41 5.89 -11.40
N THR A 27 -11.82 4.95 -10.54
CA THR A 27 -11.33 4.89 -9.15
C THR A 27 -9.82 4.64 -9.11
N SER A 28 -9.33 3.71 -9.93
CA SER A 28 -7.90 3.41 -10.06
C SER A 28 -7.12 4.61 -10.59
N LEU A 29 -7.61 5.28 -11.64
CA LEU A 29 -6.99 6.47 -12.21
C LEU A 29 -6.83 7.58 -11.17
N PHE A 30 -7.91 7.92 -10.45
CA PHE A 30 -7.87 8.97 -9.43
C PHE A 30 -7.04 8.56 -8.21
N SER A 31 -7.04 7.29 -7.81
CA SER A 31 -6.20 6.78 -6.73
C SER A 31 -4.72 6.97 -7.06
N ALA A 32 -4.31 6.60 -8.27
CA ALA A 32 -2.92 6.76 -8.72
C ALA A 32 -2.47 8.23 -8.70
N THR A 33 -3.35 9.17 -9.11
CA THR A 33 -3.04 10.61 -9.02
C THR A 33 -2.88 11.07 -7.56
N GLN A 34 -3.76 10.63 -6.66
CA GLN A 34 -3.68 10.98 -5.24
C GLN A 34 -2.40 10.46 -4.60
N ASP A 35 -2.03 9.20 -4.88
CA ASP A 35 -0.82 8.59 -4.35
C ASP A 35 0.44 9.38 -4.75
N ILE A 36 0.55 9.78 -6.03
CA ILE A 36 1.68 10.58 -6.52
C ILE A 36 1.75 11.96 -5.85
N VAL A 37 0.62 12.66 -5.72
CA VAL A 37 0.58 14.00 -5.09
C VAL A 37 0.94 13.93 -3.62
N LEU A 38 0.41 12.94 -2.88
CA LEU A 38 0.73 12.76 -1.46
C LEU A 38 2.20 12.36 -1.25
N ASP A 39 2.76 11.53 -2.13
CA ASP A 39 4.16 11.14 -2.09
C ASP A 39 5.10 12.33 -2.38
N ALA A 40 4.72 13.20 -3.34
CA ALA A 40 5.45 14.43 -3.63
C ALA A 40 5.39 15.41 -2.46
N TYR A 41 4.19 15.67 -1.93
CA TYR A 41 3.98 16.54 -0.77
C TYR A 41 4.79 16.07 0.45
N ARG A 42 4.82 14.76 0.72
CA ARG A 42 5.65 14.19 1.80
C ARG A 42 7.14 14.43 1.57
N ARG A 43 7.61 14.32 0.33
CA ARG A 43 9.02 14.54 0.00
C ARG A 43 9.44 15.99 0.22
N GLU A 44 8.53 16.92 -0.01
CA GLU A 44 8.75 18.36 0.17
C GLU A 44 8.69 18.78 1.64
N MET A 45 7.79 18.20 2.43
CA MET A 45 7.66 18.52 3.85
C MET A 45 8.81 18.02 4.73
N LEU A 46 9.46 16.92 4.35
CA LEU A 46 10.43 16.23 5.20
C LEU A 46 11.86 16.38 4.68
N ALA A 47 12.76 16.74 5.59
CA ALA A 47 14.20 16.74 5.32
C ALA A 47 14.71 15.31 5.04
N ASP A 48 15.81 15.20 4.28
CA ASP A 48 16.36 13.93 3.79
C ASP A 48 16.67 12.91 4.88
N ASP A 49 17.00 13.39 6.08
CA ASP A 49 17.28 12.62 7.30
C ASP A 49 16.02 12.18 8.05
N GLU A 50 14.90 12.86 7.85
CA GLU A 50 13.61 12.55 8.50
C GLU A 50 12.69 11.67 7.66
N LEU A 51 12.96 11.52 6.35
CA LEU A 51 12.13 10.76 5.40
C LEU A 51 11.78 9.35 5.90
N GLY A 52 12.76 8.65 6.48
CA GLY A 52 12.56 7.29 6.99
C GLY A 52 11.56 7.25 8.15
N THR A 53 11.71 8.15 9.11
CA THR A 53 10.85 8.25 10.29
C THR A 53 9.45 8.74 9.92
N GLY A 54 9.35 9.75 9.05
CA GLY A 54 8.08 10.26 8.57
C GLY A 54 7.27 9.26 7.78
N ASN A 55 7.93 8.52 6.88
CA ASN A 55 7.26 7.44 6.15
C ASN A 55 6.74 6.36 7.09
N SER A 56 7.50 6.00 8.12
CA SER A 56 7.06 5.04 9.14
C SER A 56 5.88 5.56 9.98
N ILE A 57 5.85 6.84 10.36
CA ILE A 57 4.72 7.43 11.08
C ILE A 57 3.48 7.43 10.19
N PHE A 58 3.63 7.83 8.92
CA PHE A 58 2.56 7.86 7.93
C PHE A 58 1.95 6.46 7.70
N ILE A 59 2.79 5.47 7.41
CA ILE A 59 2.34 4.09 7.19
C ILE A 59 1.62 3.56 8.43
N ASN A 60 2.13 3.83 9.63
CA ASN A 60 1.48 3.40 10.88
C ASN A 60 0.17 4.14 11.18
N ALA A 61 0.04 5.40 10.77
CA ALA A 61 -1.19 6.17 10.89
C ALA A 61 -2.25 5.67 9.91
N TYR A 62 -1.90 5.56 8.62
CA TYR A 62 -2.76 5.01 7.57
C TYR A 62 -3.24 3.60 7.91
N ARG A 63 -2.32 2.75 8.38
CA ARG A 63 -2.65 1.36 8.66
C ARG A 63 -3.57 1.21 9.86
N ARG A 64 -3.43 2.02 10.93
CA ARG A 64 -4.42 2.05 12.03
C ARG A 64 -5.84 2.39 11.56
N LEU A 65 -6.00 3.19 10.50
CA LEU A 65 -7.30 3.51 9.91
C LEU A 65 -7.88 2.33 9.13
N ILE A 66 -7.09 1.65 8.31
CA ILE A 66 -7.52 0.45 7.56
C ILE A 66 -7.96 -0.67 8.51
N VAL A 67 -7.25 -0.84 9.64
CA VAL A 67 -7.56 -1.87 10.63
C VAL A 67 -8.96 -1.70 11.22
N ARG A 68 -9.37 -0.46 11.51
CA ARG A 68 -10.74 -0.20 11.95
C ARG A 68 -11.76 -0.60 10.90
N GLY A 69 -11.48 -0.35 9.61
CA GLY A 69 -12.32 -0.79 8.50
C GLY A 69 -12.41 -2.31 8.35
N ARG A 70 -11.28 -3.04 8.40
CA ARG A 70 -11.22 -4.51 8.25
C ARG A 70 -11.74 -5.25 9.50
N ALA A 71 -11.55 -4.70 10.69
CA ALA A 71 -12.05 -5.30 11.94
C ALA A 71 -13.59 -5.29 12.00
N HIS A 72 -14.23 -4.23 11.47
CA HIS A 72 -15.68 -4.16 11.38
C HIS A 72 -16.27 -5.23 10.46
N SER A 73 -15.57 -5.58 9.39
CA SER A 73 -16.04 -6.56 8.40
C SER A 73 -15.93 -8.03 8.83
N HIS A 74 -15.31 -8.36 9.97
CA HIS A 74 -15.03 -9.76 10.35
C HIS A 74 -15.33 -10.11 11.81
N SER A 75 -15.61 -9.15 12.70
CA SER A 75 -15.96 -9.44 14.11
C SER A 75 -17.47 -9.43 14.38
N SER A 76 -18.28 -9.21 13.35
CA SER A 76 -19.71 -9.34 13.40
C SER A 76 -20.10 -10.17 12.18
N SER A 77 -21.00 -11.13 12.40
CA SER A 77 -21.70 -11.99 11.46
C SER A 77 -21.56 -11.60 9.97
N PRO A 78 -21.35 -12.56 9.03
CA PRO A 78 -21.26 -12.30 7.59
C PRO A 78 -22.47 -11.55 6.97
N ASP A 79 -23.55 -11.33 7.74
CA ASP A 79 -24.86 -10.87 7.27
C ASP A 79 -25.29 -9.46 7.71
N LEU A 80 -24.50 -8.69 8.48
CA LEU A 80 -25.04 -7.46 9.10
C LEU A 80 -24.91 -6.16 8.29
N LEU A 81 -23.96 -6.06 7.36
CA LEU A 81 -23.81 -4.86 6.54
C LEU A 81 -23.76 -5.22 5.06
N PRO A 82 -24.81 -4.87 4.29
CA PRO A 82 -24.76 -4.93 2.84
C PRO A 82 -23.50 -4.21 2.33
N TRP A 83 -22.85 -4.77 1.32
CA TRP A 83 -21.67 -4.17 0.67
C TRP A 83 -21.91 -2.71 0.29
N GLY A 84 -23.15 -2.35 -0.09
CA GLY A 84 -23.57 -0.98 -0.30
C GLY A 84 -23.22 -0.05 0.87
N THR A 85 -23.61 -0.41 2.09
CA THR A 85 -23.35 0.38 3.30
C THR A 85 -21.86 0.55 3.57
N VAL A 86 -21.04 -0.47 3.28
CA VAL A 86 -19.58 -0.39 3.42
C VAL A 86 -19.01 0.67 2.48
N PHE A 87 -19.43 0.68 1.21
CA PHE A 87 -18.97 1.69 0.24
C PHE A 87 -19.36 3.11 0.62
N TRP A 88 -20.58 3.31 1.15
CA TRP A 88 -21.00 4.60 1.69
C TRP A 88 -20.14 5.06 2.88
N LEU A 89 -19.84 4.14 3.80
CA LEU A 89 -19.01 4.42 4.96
C LEU A 89 -17.56 4.75 4.57
N VAL A 90 -16.99 4.03 3.60
CA VAL A 90 -15.67 4.36 3.01
C VAL A 90 -15.69 5.74 2.35
N GLY A 91 -16.77 6.07 1.62
CA GLY A 91 -16.97 7.40 1.06
C GLY A 91 -16.98 8.50 2.14
N LEU A 92 -17.65 8.27 3.27
CA LEU A 92 -17.66 9.22 4.38
C LEU A 92 -16.26 9.48 4.95
N PHE A 93 -15.43 8.45 5.10
CA PHE A 93 -14.04 8.61 5.55
C PHE A 93 -13.17 9.39 4.55
N MET A 94 -13.43 9.27 3.25
CA MET A 94 -12.75 10.07 2.22
C MET A 94 -13.04 11.57 2.37
N CYS A 95 -14.21 11.96 2.90
CA CYS A 95 -14.50 13.37 3.19
C CYS A 95 -13.55 13.95 4.24
N VAL A 96 -13.13 13.16 5.24
CA VAL A 96 -12.14 13.59 6.23
C VAL A 96 -10.81 13.91 5.54
N GLY A 97 -10.36 13.05 4.62
CA GLY A 97 -9.16 13.29 3.81
C GLY A 97 -9.25 14.58 2.99
N MET A 98 -10.39 14.81 2.35
CA MET A 98 -10.63 16.03 1.59
C MET A 98 -10.58 17.30 2.46
N ILE A 99 -11.23 17.27 3.63
CA ILE A 99 -11.20 18.39 4.58
C ILE A 99 -9.76 18.65 5.03
N THR A 100 -9.00 17.61 5.35
CA THR A 100 -7.60 17.77 5.76
C THR A 100 -6.74 18.39 4.65
N THR A 101 -6.95 18.03 3.37
CA THR A 101 -6.22 18.65 2.25
C THR A 101 -6.48 20.16 2.16
N PHE A 102 -7.71 20.61 2.42
CA PHE A 102 -8.02 22.05 2.41
C PHE A 102 -7.46 22.83 3.61
N LEU A 103 -7.20 22.15 4.73
CA LEU A 103 -6.68 22.77 5.95
C LEU A 103 -5.15 22.82 5.99
N VAL A 104 -4.50 21.94 5.24
CA VAL A 104 -3.05 21.83 5.21
C VAL A 104 -2.47 23.00 4.40
N PRO A 105 -1.53 23.79 4.97
CA PRO A 105 -0.92 24.90 4.25
C PRO A 105 -0.02 24.39 3.13
N GLU A 106 -0.04 25.10 2.00
CA GLU A 106 0.83 24.83 0.86
C GLU A 106 2.29 25.02 1.27
N THR A 107 3.09 23.95 1.17
CA THR A 107 4.53 23.97 1.47
C THR A 107 5.39 24.14 0.24
N ALA A 108 4.80 24.14 -0.96
CA ALA A 108 5.53 24.28 -2.22
C ALA A 108 6.12 25.70 -2.36
N ASP A 109 7.41 25.77 -2.67
CA ASP A 109 8.05 27.03 -3.04
C ASP A 109 7.56 27.45 -4.43
N GLU A 110 6.73 28.49 -4.51
CA GLU A 110 6.16 29.04 -5.76
C GLU A 110 7.24 29.34 -6.82
N ARG A 111 8.51 29.47 -6.41
CA ARG A 111 9.65 29.75 -7.30
C ARG A 111 10.02 28.59 -8.22
N ILE A 112 9.66 27.35 -7.88
CA ILE A 112 10.06 26.12 -8.59
C ILE A 112 8.88 25.54 -9.41
N ALA A 113 7.70 26.16 -9.35
CA ALA A 113 6.52 25.67 -10.06
C ALA A 113 6.74 25.69 -11.59
N PRO A 114 6.61 24.53 -12.28
CA PRO A 114 6.82 24.45 -13.72
C PRO A 114 5.77 25.29 -14.43
N ARG A 115 6.21 26.17 -15.33
CA ARG A 115 5.34 27.15 -16.00
C ARG A 115 4.67 26.59 -17.24
N SER A 116 5.05 25.38 -17.65
CA SER A 116 4.50 24.70 -18.81
C SER A 116 4.35 23.19 -18.59
N VAL A 117 3.42 22.57 -19.31
CA VAL A 117 3.23 21.10 -19.33
C VAL A 117 4.50 20.38 -19.79
N ARG A 118 5.30 21.02 -20.65
CA ARG A 118 6.57 20.49 -21.14
C ARG A 118 7.60 20.37 -20.01
N GLU A 119 7.74 21.42 -19.20
CA GLU A 119 8.62 21.48 -18.04
C GLU A 119 8.15 20.52 -16.92
N ALA A 120 6.84 20.33 -16.77
CA ALA A 120 6.29 19.41 -15.77
C ALA A 120 6.41 17.92 -16.15
N VAL A 121 6.34 17.58 -17.45
CA VAL A 121 6.23 16.18 -17.90
C VAL A 121 7.43 15.72 -18.70
N THR A 122 7.90 16.49 -19.68
CA THR A 122 8.93 15.99 -20.61
C THR A 122 10.34 16.16 -20.07
N GLU A 123 10.60 17.26 -19.37
CA GLU A 123 11.92 17.59 -18.85
C GLU A 123 12.38 16.64 -17.73
N PRO A 124 11.55 16.26 -16.74
CA PRO A 124 11.96 15.31 -15.70
C PRO A 124 12.27 13.92 -16.25
N PHE A 125 11.49 13.46 -17.25
CA PHE A 125 11.74 12.20 -17.93
C PHE A 125 13.05 12.25 -18.74
N ALA A 126 13.28 13.33 -19.50
CA ALA A 126 14.51 13.51 -20.25
C ALA A 126 15.74 13.66 -19.33
N GLU A 127 15.59 14.35 -18.21
CA GLU A 127 16.64 14.49 -17.18
C GLU A 127 16.99 13.13 -16.58
N PHE A 128 16.00 12.30 -16.24
CA PHE A 128 16.22 10.97 -15.67
C PHE A 128 17.12 10.09 -16.57
N PHE A 129 16.89 10.10 -17.88
CA PHE A 129 17.71 9.33 -18.84
C PHE A 129 19.04 10.00 -19.19
N SER A 130 19.16 11.33 -19.07
CA SER A 130 20.37 12.07 -19.44
C SER A 130 21.40 12.19 -18.30
N ARG A 131 20.95 12.34 -17.04
CA ARG A 131 21.80 12.65 -15.89
C ARG A 131 22.84 11.58 -15.56
N GLY A 132 22.47 10.30 -15.67
CA GLY A 132 23.36 9.15 -15.43
C GLY A 132 23.62 8.29 -16.66
N GLY A 133 23.12 8.72 -17.82
CA GLY A 133 23.04 7.93 -19.04
C GLY A 133 21.94 6.86 -19.01
N ALA A 134 21.44 6.50 -20.19
CA ALA A 134 20.32 5.56 -20.33
C ALA A 134 20.56 4.18 -19.68
N LYS A 135 21.83 3.74 -19.60
CA LYS A 135 22.21 2.48 -18.92
C LYS A 135 21.91 2.53 -17.43
N SER A 136 22.25 3.62 -16.75
CA SER A 136 22.00 3.77 -15.30
C SER A 136 20.50 3.86 -15.01
N ALA A 137 19.76 4.60 -15.84
CA ALA A 137 18.29 4.67 -15.75
C ALA A 137 17.65 3.28 -15.89
N LEU A 138 18.06 2.50 -16.90
CA LEU A 138 17.57 1.13 -17.09
C LEU A 138 17.94 0.19 -15.93
N LEU A 139 19.13 0.33 -15.35
CA LEU A 139 19.53 -0.45 -14.18
C LEU A 139 18.67 -0.12 -12.95
N ILE A 140 18.36 1.16 -12.71
CA ILE A 140 17.49 1.57 -11.60
C ILE A 140 16.07 1.03 -11.80
N LEU A 141 15.51 1.15 -13.02
CA LEU A 141 14.19 0.63 -13.34
C LEU A 141 14.13 -0.91 -13.19
N SER A 142 15.16 -1.60 -13.68
CA SER A 142 15.26 -3.05 -13.55
C SER A 142 15.37 -3.46 -12.08
N PHE A 143 16.21 -2.78 -11.30
CA PHE A 143 16.35 -3.03 -9.87
C PHE A 143 15.01 -2.83 -9.15
N MET A 144 14.31 -1.73 -9.38
CA MET A 144 13.01 -1.45 -8.76
C MET A 144 11.97 -2.53 -9.12
N LEU A 145 11.94 -2.94 -10.40
CA LEU A 145 11.04 -3.99 -10.88
C LEU A 145 11.34 -5.33 -10.18
N PHE A 146 12.58 -5.82 -10.26
CA PHE A 146 12.96 -7.13 -9.70
C PHE A 146 12.91 -7.17 -8.18
N TYR A 147 13.26 -6.07 -7.50
CA TYR A 147 13.21 -5.98 -6.05
C TYR A 147 11.78 -6.18 -5.51
N LYS A 148 10.78 -5.64 -6.20
CA LYS A 148 9.36 -5.73 -5.77
C LYS A 148 8.56 -6.84 -6.42
N LEU A 149 9.02 -7.41 -7.52
CA LEU A 149 8.29 -8.44 -8.26
C LEU A 149 7.93 -9.64 -7.37
N GLY A 150 8.90 -10.18 -6.62
CA GLY A 150 8.67 -11.37 -5.79
C GLY A 150 7.66 -11.16 -4.67
N ASP A 151 7.74 -10.03 -3.97
CA ASP A 151 6.82 -9.63 -2.89
C ASP A 151 5.39 -9.43 -3.44
N ASN A 152 5.26 -8.69 -4.54
CA ASN A 152 3.96 -8.45 -5.18
C ASN A 152 3.29 -9.77 -5.63
N MET A 153 4.06 -10.72 -6.16
CA MET A 153 3.54 -12.04 -6.53
C MET A 153 3.08 -12.84 -5.31
N ALA A 154 3.87 -12.84 -4.23
CA ALA A 154 3.52 -13.54 -3.00
C ALA A 154 2.21 -13.00 -2.40
N VAL A 155 2.07 -11.67 -2.30
CA VAL A 155 0.86 -11.02 -1.77
C VAL A 155 -0.37 -11.31 -2.63
N ALA A 156 -0.24 -11.28 -3.96
CA ALA A 156 -1.35 -11.56 -4.87
C ALA A 156 -1.87 -13.01 -4.74
N LEU A 157 -0.98 -13.96 -4.48
CA LEU A 157 -1.32 -15.38 -4.34
C LEU A 157 -1.60 -15.81 -2.90
N GLN A 158 -1.34 -14.96 -1.92
CA GLN A 158 -1.42 -15.31 -0.50
C GLN A 158 -2.80 -15.81 -0.08
N THR A 159 -3.86 -15.10 -0.48
CA THR A 159 -5.24 -15.48 -0.10
C THR A 159 -5.68 -16.81 -0.72
N PRO A 160 -5.55 -17.04 -2.05
CA PRO A 160 -5.89 -18.34 -2.62
C PRO A 160 -5.00 -19.47 -2.07
N PHE A 161 -3.71 -19.22 -1.86
CA PHE A 161 -2.78 -20.19 -1.27
C PHE A 161 -3.21 -20.69 0.12
N PHE A 162 -3.72 -19.80 0.99
CA PHE A 162 -4.21 -20.23 2.30
C PHE A 162 -5.46 -21.11 2.21
N ILE A 163 -6.35 -20.79 1.26
CA ILE A 163 -7.56 -21.57 1.03
C ILE A 163 -7.18 -22.95 0.49
N ASP A 164 -6.22 -23.03 -0.43
CA ASP A 164 -5.75 -24.29 -1.03
C ASP A 164 -5.06 -25.22 -0.01
N ILE A 165 -4.37 -24.67 0.99
CA ILE A 165 -3.80 -25.45 2.11
C ILE A 165 -4.89 -25.99 3.05
N GLY A 166 -6.09 -25.42 3.02
CA GLY A 166 -7.24 -25.84 3.82
C GLY A 166 -7.53 -24.99 5.06
N PHE A 167 -7.03 -23.75 5.11
CA PHE A 167 -7.39 -22.81 6.18
C PHE A 167 -8.80 -22.26 5.99
N THR A 168 -9.51 -22.05 7.09
CA THR A 168 -10.82 -21.40 7.07
C THR A 168 -10.67 -19.87 6.96
N LEU A 169 -11.66 -19.20 6.35
CA LEU A 169 -11.69 -17.73 6.28
C LEU A 169 -11.62 -17.07 7.65
N THR A 170 -12.16 -17.72 8.69
CA THR A 170 -12.08 -17.28 10.09
C THR A 170 -10.67 -17.34 10.67
N GLU A 171 -9.90 -18.39 10.36
CA GLU A 171 -8.50 -18.50 10.80
C GLU A 171 -7.63 -17.48 10.08
N ILE A 172 -7.78 -17.37 8.75
CA ILE A 172 -7.10 -16.37 7.93
C ILE A 172 -7.41 -14.96 8.46
N GLY A 173 -8.68 -14.67 8.72
CA GLY A 173 -9.13 -13.39 9.27
C GLY A 173 -8.55 -13.10 10.66
N THR A 174 -8.42 -14.12 11.52
CA THR A 174 -7.85 -13.97 12.87
C THR A 174 -6.34 -13.69 12.81
N VAL A 175 -5.60 -14.47 12.01
CA VAL A 175 -4.16 -14.25 11.82
C VAL A 175 -3.91 -12.88 11.17
N ALA A 176 -4.71 -12.51 10.16
CA ALA A 176 -4.61 -11.19 9.54
C ALA A 176 -4.86 -10.06 10.55
N LYS A 177 -5.82 -10.22 11.47
CA LYS A 177 -6.13 -9.20 12.48
C LYS A 177 -5.07 -9.04 13.56
N PHE A 178 -4.48 -10.12 14.06
CA PHE A 178 -3.57 -10.02 15.19
C PHE A 178 -2.10 -10.06 14.78
N VAL A 179 -1.75 -11.00 13.92
CA VAL A 179 -0.35 -11.29 13.57
C VAL A 179 0.13 -10.34 12.48
N ILE A 180 -0.55 -10.30 11.33
CA ILE A 180 -0.12 -9.44 10.21
C ILE A 180 -0.12 -7.97 10.64
N LEU A 181 -1.17 -7.53 11.34
CA LEU A 181 -1.24 -6.16 11.84
C LEU A 181 -0.21 -5.84 12.91
N GLY A 182 -0.05 -6.72 13.91
CA GLY A 182 0.94 -6.53 14.97
C GLY A 182 2.36 -6.47 14.42
N SER A 183 2.72 -7.46 13.59
CA SER A 183 4.01 -7.55 12.94
C SER A 183 4.28 -6.38 12.02
N THR A 184 3.31 -5.94 11.22
CA THR A 184 3.61 -4.83 10.31
C THR A 184 3.67 -3.48 11.02
N ILE A 185 2.94 -3.26 12.12
CA ILE A 185 3.10 -2.05 12.95
C ILE A 185 4.48 -2.07 13.61
N GLY A 186 4.83 -3.18 14.27
CA GLY A 186 6.14 -3.37 14.88
C GLY A 186 7.29 -3.23 13.89
N GLY A 187 7.20 -3.91 12.74
CA GLY A 187 8.18 -3.87 11.67
C GLY A 187 8.33 -2.49 11.03
N THR A 188 7.22 -1.75 10.83
CA THR A 188 7.29 -0.38 10.28
C THR A 188 7.94 0.58 11.27
N LEU A 189 7.64 0.47 12.57
CA LEU A 189 8.29 1.28 13.61
C LEU A 189 9.78 0.95 13.72
N LEU A 190 10.11 -0.34 13.83
CA LEU A 190 11.50 -0.80 13.90
C LEU A 190 12.27 -0.40 12.65
N GLY A 191 11.67 -0.53 11.48
CA GLY A 191 12.28 -0.13 10.22
C GLY A 191 12.54 1.36 10.14
N GLY A 192 11.59 2.19 10.58
CA GLY A 192 11.76 3.64 10.66
C GLY A 192 12.89 4.05 11.60
N LEU A 193 12.95 3.44 12.80
CA LEU A 193 14.03 3.67 13.75
C LEU A 193 15.40 3.20 13.22
N LEU A 194 15.44 2.09 12.48
CA LEU A 194 16.65 1.56 11.87
C LEU A 194 17.17 2.49 10.76
N MET A 195 16.26 3.13 10.01
CA MET A 195 16.60 4.11 8.97
C MET A 195 17.24 5.39 9.53
N LEU A 196 17.03 5.73 10.80
CA LEU A 196 17.75 6.83 11.46
C LEU A 196 19.23 6.51 11.69
N LYS A 197 19.60 5.23 11.80
CA LYS A 197 20.97 4.78 12.13
C LYS A 197 21.73 4.23 10.92
N ILE A 198 21.03 3.81 9.88
CA ILE A 198 21.59 3.09 8.74
C ILE A 198 21.28 3.84 7.45
N SER A 199 22.26 3.94 6.55
CA SER A 199 22.05 4.57 5.24
C SER A 199 21.03 3.80 4.38
N ILE A 200 20.29 4.52 3.55
CA ILE A 200 19.22 4.00 2.67
C ILE A 200 19.69 2.78 1.86
N ASN A 201 20.91 2.82 1.30
CA ASN A 201 21.45 1.70 0.52
C ASN A 201 21.61 0.43 1.36
N ARG A 202 22.16 0.53 2.57
CA ARG A 202 22.32 -0.63 3.46
C ARG A 202 20.95 -1.15 3.95
N ALA A 203 20.02 -0.26 4.25
CA ALA A 203 18.66 -0.62 4.63
C ALA A 203 17.97 -1.43 3.51
N LEU A 204 18.11 -1.01 2.25
CA LEU A 204 17.57 -1.71 1.07
C LEU A 204 18.00 -3.18 1.01
N TRP A 205 19.29 -3.47 1.23
CA TRP A 205 19.81 -4.84 1.22
C TRP A 205 19.33 -5.66 2.43
N ILE A 206 19.32 -5.07 3.62
CA ILE A 206 18.84 -5.74 4.84
C ILE A 206 17.36 -6.14 4.67
N PHE A 207 16.51 -5.20 4.27
CA PHE A 207 15.08 -5.47 4.04
C PHE A 207 14.85 -6.43 2.87
N GLY A 208 15.68 -6.37 1.83
CA GLY A 208 15.63 -7.33 0.74
C GLY A 208 15.91 -8.76 1.22
N PHE A 209 16.86 -8.94 2.14
CA PHE A 209 17.13 -10.25 2.74
C PHE A 209 15.99 -10.73 3.65
N VAL A 210 15.41 -9.84 4.46
CA VAL A 210 14.22 -10.15 5.26
C VAL A 210 13.04 -10.58 4.37
N GLN A 211 12.82 -9.87 3.26
CA GLN A 211 11.79 -10.20 2.27
C GLN A 211 11.99 -11.62 1.69
N ILE A 212 13.24 -12.00 1.40
CA ILE A 212 13.57 -13.37 0.95
C ILE A 212 13.20 -14.39 2.04
N ILE A 213 13.57 -14.15 3.30
CA ILE A 213 13.24 -15.06 4.41
C ILE A 213 11.73 -15.23 4.56
N SER A 214 10.96 -14.13 4.46
CA SER A 214 9.50 -14.16 4.53
C SER A 214 8.88 -15.02 3.42
N ILE A 215 9.37 -14.89 2.18
CA ILE A 215 8.93 -15.72 1.05
C ILE A 215 9.26 -17.21 1.28
N PHE A 216 10.45 -17.52 1.80
CA PHE A 216 10.80 -18.89 2.18
C PHE A 216 9.91 -19.43 3.32
N GLY A 217 9.42 -18.57 4.20
CA GLY A 217 8.44 -18.90 5.23
C GLY A 217 7.15 -19.48 4.62
N TYR A 218 6.63 -18.87 3.55
CA TYR A 218 5.48 -19.41 2.81
C TYR A 218 5.80 -20.76 2.14
N ALA A 219 7.00 -20.93 1.58
CA ALA A 219 7.42 -22.21 1.01
C ALA A 219 7.54 -23.31 2.07
N ALA A 220 7.97 -22.99 3.29
CA ALA A 220 7.98 -23.92 4.41
C ALA A 220 6.56 -24.26 4.87
N LEU A 221 5.67 -23.28 4.94
CA LEU A 221 4.25 -23.48 5.28
C LEU A 221 3.57 -24.46 4.31
N ALA A 222 3.89 -24.39 3.01
CA ALA A 222 3.38 -25.33 2.01
C ALA A 222 3.73 -26.80 2.32
N LYS A 223 4.85 -27.07 3.00
CA LYS A 223 5.24 -28.43 3.41
C LYS A 223 4.66 -28.85 4.76
N ILE A 224 4.49 -27.91 5.69
CA ILE A 224 3.94 -28.17 7.04
C ILE A 224 2.44 -28.46 6.97
N GLY A 225 1.72 -27.78 6.06
CA GLY A 225 0.27 -27.93 5.90
C GLY A 225 -0.53 -27.05 6.87
N ASN A 226 -1.75 -27.47 7.19
CA ASN A 226 -2.71 -26.69 7.98
C ASN A 226 -2.32 -26.62 9.48
N ASN A 227 -1.40 -25.71 9.80
CA ASN A 227 -1.01 -25.38 11.16
C ASN A 227 -1.06 -23.87 11.38
N LEU A 228 -1.92 -23.43 12.31
CA LEU A 228 -2.15 -22.02 12.62
C LEU A 228 -0.89 -21.29 13.12
N TYR A 229 -0.02 -21.96 13.87
CA TYR A 229 1.23 -21.36 14.35
C TYR A 229 2.24 -21.18 13.23
N ALA A 230 2.30 -22.13 12.28
CA ALA A 230 3.15 -21.99 11.11
C ALA A 230 2.66 -20.86 10.19
N LEU A 231 1.34 -20.72 10.03
CA LEU A 231 0.74 -19.59 9.31
C LEU A 231 1.06 -18.25 9.98
N ALA A 232 0.91 -18.17 11.31
CA ALA A 232 1.27 -16.97 12.08
C ALA A 232 2.77 -16.64 11.94
N ALA A 233 3.65 -17.63 12.05
CA ALA A 233 5.09 -17.41 11.92
C ALA A 233 5.49 -16.94 10.52
N ALA A 234 4.92 -17.54 9.46
CA ALA A 234 5.23 -17.17 8.08
C ALA A 234 4.69 -15.78 7.70
N THR A 235 3.51 -15.41 8.21
CA THR A 235 2.86 -14.13 7.90
C THR A 235 3.29 -12.97 8.78
N GLY A 236 3.90 -13.27 9.94
CA GLY A 236 4.36 -12.28 10.90
C GLY A 236 5.80 -11.80 10.70
N LEU A 237 6.49 -12.31 9.67
CA LEU A 237 7.91 -12.08 9.40
C LEU A 237 8.08 -11.21 8.13
#